data_AF-A0AAD4T0D0-F1
#
_entry.id   AF-A0AAD4T0D0-F1
#
_cell.length_a   1.000
_cell.length_b   1.000
_cell.length_c   1.000
_cell.angle_alpha   90.00
_cell.angle_beta   90.00
_cell.angle_gamma   90.00
#
_symmetry.space_group_name_H-M   'P 1'
#
loop_
_entity.id
_entity.type
_entity.pdbx_description
1 polymer ?
#
loop_
_entity_poly.entity_id
_entity_poly.type
_entity_poly.pdbx_seq_one_letter_code
_entity_poly.pdbx_strand_id
1 'polypeptide(L)'
;MLKKWILMLFPVSVILSVITEDSISDSSSSPPPSSSFWFNSMIGNQTFTFSANQSLEFDFYRNSCPDAEKTIRSTLLQLFRNQSIVAPALVRLLFHDCFIM
;
A
#
# COMPACT_ATOMS: atom_id res chain seq x y z
N MET A 1 25.28 3.15 -34.38
CA MET A 1 24.02 2.37 -34.52
C MET A 1 23.78 1.41 -33.35
N LEU A 2 24.81 0.79 -32.75
CA LEU A 2 24.68 -0.17 -31.62
C LEU A 2 24.15 0.41 -30.29
N LYS A 3 24.35 1.70 -30.04
CA LYS A 3 23.98 2.39 -28.78
C LYS A 3 22.46 2.56 -28.59
N LYS A 4 21.70 2.60 -29.70
CA LYS A 4 20.24 2.81 -29.68
C LYS A 4 19.50 1.53 -29.24
N TRP A 5 20.05 0.36 -29.55
CA TRP A 5 19.48 -0.94 -29.18
C TRP A 5 19.67 -1.24 -27.69
N ILE A 6 20.83 -0.87 -27.11
CA ILE A 6 21.09 -0.99 -25.67
C ILE A 6 20.10 -0.19 -24.81
N LEU A 7 19.71 1.01 -25.26
CA LEU A 7 18.76 1.84 -24.53
C LEU A 7 17.32 1.31 -24.58
N MET A 8 16.99 0.48 -25.59
CA MET A 8 15.69 -0.18 -25.74
C MET A 8 15.62 -1.54 -25.01
N LEU A 9 16.76 -2.17 -24.71
CA LEU A 9 16.80 -3.44 -23.98
C LEU A 9 16.53 -3.28 -22.49
N PHE A 10 16.94 -2.14 -21.90
CA PHE A 10 16.66 -1.82 -20.49
C PHE A 10 15.15 -1.78 -20.16
N PRO A 11 14.31 -1.01 -20.88
CA PRO A 11 12.88 -0.97 -20.58
C PRO A 11 12.19 -2.29 -20.87
N VAL A 12 12.60 -3.04 -21.91
CA VAL A 12 12.03 -4.36 -22.21
C VAL A 12 12.37 -5.37 -21.11
N SER A 13 13.58 -5.35 -20.56
CA SER A 13 13.96 -6.20 -19.43
C SER A 13 13.19 -5.86 -18.16
N VAL A 14 13.02 -4.56 -17.86
CA VAL A 14 12.25 -4.11 -16.69
C VAL A 14 10.78 -4.48 -16.82
N ILE A 15 10.18 -4.30 -18.01
CA ILE A 15 8.80 -4.69 -18.29
C ILE A 15 8.63 -6.21 -18.20
N LEU A 16 9.58 -7.01 -18.72
CA LEU A 16 9.52 -8.47 -18.63
C LEU A 16 9.61 -8.93 -17.18
N SER A 17 10.49 -8.32 -16.36
CA SER A 17 10.58 -8.60 -14.91
C SER A 17 9.29 -8.25 -14.17
N VAL A 18 8.69 -7.09 -14.44
CA VAL A 18 7.42 -6.64 -13.83
C VAL A 18 6.25 -7.57 -14.19
N ILE A 19 6.23 -8.15 -15.39
CA ILE A 19 5.17 -9.07 -15.82
C ILE A 19 5.35 -10.46 -15.19
N THR A 20 6.58 -10.94 -14.96
CA THR A 20 6.83 -12.25 -14.33
C THR A 20 6.49 -12.34 -12.84
N GLU A 21 6.32 -11.21 -12.15
CA GLU A 21 5.97 -11.20 -10.73
C GLU A 21 4.49 -11.52 -10.47
N ASP A 22 3.64 -11.56 -11.50
CA ASP A 22 2.21 -11.86 -11.40
C ASP A 22 1.88 -13.36 -11.62
N SER A 23 2.90 -14.21 -11.80
CA SER A 23 2.71 -15.65 -12.04
C SER A 23 3.50 -16.55 -11.10
N ILE A 24 3.41 -16.29 -9.78
CA ILE A 24 3.65 -17.33 -8.77
C ILE A 24 2.30 -17.67 -8.15
N SER A 25 1.85 -18.87 -8.50
CA SER A 25 0.81 -19.65 -7.86
C SER A 25 0.69 -19.41 -6.35
N ASP A 26 -0.40 -18.77 -5.94
CA ASP A 26 -0.84 -18.76 -4.54
C ASP A 26 -1.24 -20.19 -4.12
N SER A 27 -0.29 -20.90 -3.51
CA SER A 27 -0.55 -22.09 -2.71
C SER A 27 -0.04 -21.84 -1.29
N SER A 28 -0.95 -21.36 -0.44
CA SER A 28 -1.06 -21.58 1.01
C SER A 28 0.22 -21.60 1.87
N SER A 29 0.35 -20.64 2.80
CA SER A 29 0.25 -20.89 4.26
C SER A 29 0.83 -19.76 5.14
N SER A 30 0.02 -19.41 6.16
CA SER A 30 0.36 -18.73 7.43
C SER A 30 0.21 -17.19 7.51
N PRO A 31 -0.61 -16.66 8.44
CA PRO A 31 -0.57 -15.25 8.80
C PRO A 31 0.69 -14.95 9.64
N PRO A 32 1.33 -13.78 9.52
CA PRO A 32 2.49 -13.44 10.34
C PRO A 32 2.10 -13.33 11.82
N PRO A 33 2.93 -13.82 12.76
CA PRO A 33 2.71 -13.57 14.17
C PRO A 33 2.89 -12.08 14.43
N SER A 34 1.94 -11.51 15.17
CA SER A 34 1.98 -10.19 15.80
C SER A 34 3.40 -9.74 16.15
N SER A 35 3.86 -8.60 15.63
CA SER A 35 5.14 -8.01 16.01
C SER A 35 5.10 -7.58 17.49
N SER A 36 5.50 -8.47 18.40
CA SER A 36 5.78 -8.09 19.77
C SER A 36 7.05 -7.23 19.77
N PHE A 37 6.91 -5.92 19.95
CA PHE A 37 8.03 -5.01 20.19
C PHE A 37 8.49 -5.20 21.65
N TRP A 38 9.60 -5.89 21.86
CA TRP A 38 10.15 -6.21 23.19
C TRP A 38 10.94 -5.01 23.74
N PHE A 39 10.22 -3.93 24.07
CA PHE A 39 10.77 -2.82 24.84
C PHE A 39 10.74 -3.21 26.32
N ASN A 40 11.88 -3.59 26.89
CA ASN A 40 11.99 -3.81 28.33
C ASN A 40 12.00 -2.44 29.05
N SER A 41 10.89 -2.05 29.67
CA SER A 41 10.84 -0.93 30.62
C SER A 41 10.31 -1.43 31.97
N MET A 42 11.03 -1.10 33.04
CA MET A 42 10.81 -1.58 34.40
C MET A 42 9.58 -0.88 35.03
N ILE A 43 8.37 -1.33 34.69
CA ILE A 43 7.15 -1.07 35.46
C ILE A 43 6.37 -2.39 35.54
N GLY A 44 6.02 -2.82 36.76
CA GLY A 44 5.68 -4.20 37.10
C GLY A 44 4.48 -4.83 36.36
N ASN A 45 4.62 -6.13 36.06
CA ASN A 45 3.63 -7.19 35.90
C ASN A 45 2.24 -6.92 35.26
N GLN A 46 2.05 -5.86 34.49
CA GLN A 46 0.89 -5.70 33.64
C GLN A 46 1.34 -5.83 32.18
N THR A 47 1.16 -7.03 31.62
CA THR A 47 1.18 -7.25 30.17
C THR A 47 0.02 -6.47 29.57
N PHE A 48 0.25 -5.20 29.24
CA PHE A 48 -0.64 -4.44 28.38
C PHE A 48 -0.60 -5.08 26.98
N THR A 49 -1.51 -6.03 26.75
CA THR A 49 -1.83 -6.50 25.41
C THR A 49 -2.57 -5.38 24.71
N PHE A 50 -1.83 -4.50 24.06
CA PHE A 50 -2.44 -3.57 23.11
C PHE A 50 -2.90 -4.43 21.93
N SER A 51 -4.19 -4.79 21.92
CA SER A 51 -4.84 -5.34 20.73
C SER A 51 -5.02 -4.19 19.73
N ALA A 52 -3.90 -3.71 19.20
CA ALA A 52 -3.91 -3.02 17.93
C ALA A 52 -3.81 -4.13 16.88
N ASN A 53 -4.89 -4.35 16.15
CA ASN A 53 -4.94 -4.74 14.74
C ASN A 53 -6.34 -5.29 14.47
N GLN A 54 -7.32 -4.39 14.32
CA GLN A 54 -8.41 -4.73 13.41
C GLN A 54 -7.72 -4.93 12.06
N SER A 55 -7.71 -6.18 11.59
CA SER A 55 -7.18 -6.47 10.26
C SER A 55 -7.93 -5.62 9.26
N LEU A 56 -7.21 -4.96 8.37
CA LEU A 56 -7.82 -4.33 7.21
C LEU A 56 -8.56 -5.42 6.42
N GLU A 57 -9.72 -5.07 5.90
CA GLU A 57 -10.57 -5.94 5.09
C GLU A 57 -10.86 -5.25 3.76
N PHE A 58 -10.83 -6.00 2.67
CA PHE A 58 -11.33 -5.50 1.39
C PHE A 58 -12.82 -5.22 1.49
N ASP A 59 -13.27 -4.13 0.85
CA ASP A 59 -14.68 -3.75 0.83
C ASP A 59 -15.28 -3.61 2.25
N PHE A 60 -14.50 -3.02 3.16
CA PHE A 60 -14.89 -2.78 4.55
C PHE A 60 -16.18 -1.95 4.67
N TYR A 61 -16.39 -1.02 3.74
CA TYR A 61 -17.54 -0.11 3.76
C TYR A 61 -18.82 -0.67 3.13
N ARG A 62 -18.83 -1.91 2.65
CA ARG A 62 -19.98 -2.51 1.93
C ARG A 62 -21.35 -2.34 2.59
N ASN A 63 -21.41 -2.42 3.92
CA ASN A 63 -22.66 -2.38 4.68
C ASN A 63 -22.97 -1.00 5.25
N SER A 64 -21.95 -0.19 5.53
CA SER A 64 -22.10 1.12 6.20
C SER A 64 -22.17 2.27 5.19
N CYS A 65 -21.38 2.21 4.12
CA CYS A 65 -21.33 3.22 3.07
C CYS A 65 -20.85 2.59 1.74
N PRO A 66 -21.71 1.88 1.01
CA PRO A 66 -21.31 1.11 -0.19
C PRO A 66 -20.77 1.99 -1.33
N ASP A 67 -21.16 3.27 -1.37
CA ASP A 67 -20.70 4.22 -2.39
C ASP A 67 -19.41 4.96 -2.00
N ALA A 68 -18.78 4.64 -0.86
CA ALA A 68 -17.61 5.35 -0.38
C ALA A 68 -16.46 5.37 -1.40
N GLU A 69 -15.99 4.20 -1.84
CA GLU A 69 -14.88 4.09 -2.79
C GLU A 69 -15.20 4.73 -4.14
N LYS A 70 -16.44 4.54 -4.63
CA LYS A 70 -16.92 5.13 -5.88
C LYS A 70 -16.94 6.65 -5.82
N THR A 71 -17.43 7.21 -4.70
CA THR A 71 -17.51 8.65 -4.48
C THR A 71 -16.11 9.24 -4.47
N ILE A 72 -15.21 8.69 -3.63
CA ILE A 72 -13.80 9.12 -3.55
C ILE A 72 -13.14 9.07 -4.93
N ARG A 73 -13.28 7.96 -5.66
CA ARG A 73 -12.70 7.81 -7.01
C ARG A 73 -13.22 8.88 -7.98
N SER A 74 -14.52 9.14 -7.99
CA SER A 74 -15.13 10.11 -8.90
C SER A 74 -14.63 11.54 -8.63
N THR A 75 -14.54 11.92 -7.34
CA THR A 75 -14.02 13.22 -6.92
C THR A 75 -12.55 13.37 -7.28
N LEU A 76 -11.74 12.34 -7.01
CA LEU A 76 -10.31 12.37 -7.34
C LEU A 76 -10.07 12.50 -8.85
N LEU A 77 -10.85 11.81 -9.68
CA LEU A 77 -10.73 11.94 -11.14
C LEU A 77 -11.10 13.33 -11.64
N GLN A 78 -12.12 13.97 -11.05
CA GLN A 78 -12.49 15.34 -11.38
C GLN A 78 -11.38 16.32 -10.97
N LEU A 79 -10.85 16.18 -9.75
CA LEU A 79 -9.75 17.02 -9.26
C LEU A 79 -8.49 16.85 -10.09
N PHE A 80 -8.13 15.62 -10.44
CA PHE A 80 -6.95 15.32 -11.25
C PHE A 80 -7.04 15.90 -12.67
N ARG A 81 -8.23 15.83 -13.30
CA ARG A 81 -8.47 16.44 -14.61
C ARG A 81 -8.29 17.96 -14.58
N ASN A 82 -8.61 18.59 -13.45
CA ASN A 82 -8.40 20.03 -13.26
C ASN A 82 -6.94 20.36 -12.89
N GLN A 83 -6.35 19.56 -12.00
CA GLN A 83 -5.02 19.77 -11.43
C GLN A 83 -4.30 18.43 -11.23
N SER A 84 -3.38 18.12 -12.13
CA SER A 84 -2.64 16.85 -12.09
C SER A 84 -1.75 16.69 -10.84
N ILE A 85 -1.36 17.80 -10.20
CA ILE A 85 -0.54 17.81 -8.98
C ILE A 85 -1.22 17.14 -7.77
N VAL A 86 -2.55 17.00 -7.81
CA VAL A 86 -3.34 16.39 -6.73
C VAL A 86 -2.95 14.93 -6.49
N ALA A 87 -2.67 14.16 -7.55
CA ALA A 87 -2.32 12.74 -7.42
C ALA A 87 -1.04 12.51 -6.58
N PRO A 88 0.12 13.10 -6.92
CA PRO A 88 1.32 12.93 -6.09
C PRO A 88 1.19 13.63 -4.72
N ALA A 89 0.41 14.70 -4.60
CA ALA A 89 0.20 15.38 -3.31
C ALA A 89 -0.56 14.50 -2.30
N LEU A 90 -1.59 13.77 -2.73
CA LEU A 90 -2.34 12.86 -1.85
C LEU A 90 -1.51 11.68 -1.38
N VAL A 91 -0.68 11.12 -2.26
CA VAL A 91 0.27 10.06 -1.89
C VAL A 91 1.26 10.59 -0.85
N ARG A 92 1.82 11.79 -1.05
CA ARG A 92 2.71 12.42 -0.06
C ARG A 92 2.01 12.67 1.27
N LEU A 93 0.74 13.07 1.27
CA LEU A 93 -0.04 13.27 2.49
C LEU A 93 -0.24 11.95 3.25
N LEU A 94 -0.60 10.87 2.56
CA LEU A 94 -0.71 9.55 3.18
C LEU A 94 0.60 9.12 3.85
N PHE A 95 1.73 9.30 3.16
CA PHE A 95 3.04 9.02 3.75
C PHE A 95 3.33 9.92 4.94
N HIS A 96 2.98 11.20 4.88
CA HIS A 96 3.20 12.14 5.99
C HIS A 96 2.35 11.83 7.23
N ASP A 97 1.12 11.33 7.05
CA ASP A 97 0.22 10.98 8.16
C ASP A 97 0.61 9.67 8.84
N CYS A 98 1.13 8.70 8.08
CA CYS A 98 1.51 7.38 8.62
C CYS A 98 2.98 7.30 9.04
N PHE A 99 3.87 7.99 8.32
CA PHE A 99 5.29 8.05 8.60
C PHE A 99 5.63 9.43 9.15
N ILE A 100 5.17 9.68 10.37
CA ILE A 100 5.62 10.82 11.18
C ILE A 100 7.13 10.59 11.43
N MET A 101 7.98 11.48 10.90
CA MET A 101 9.34 11.64 11.43
C MET A 101 9.29 12.30 12.80
#